data_AF-A0A7C3VM30-F1
#
_entry.id   AF-A0A7C3VM30-F1
#
_cell.length_a   1.000
_cell.length_b   1.000
_cell.length_c   1.000
_cell.angle_alpha   90.00
_cell.angle_beta   90.00
_cell.angle_gamma   90.00
#
_symmetry.space_group_name_H-M   'P 1'
#
loop_
_entity.id
_entity.type
_entity.pdbx_description
1 polymer ?
#
loop_
_entity_poly.entity_id
_entity_poly.type
_entity_poly.pdbx_seq_one_letter_code
_entity_poly.pdbx_strand_id
1 'polypeptide(L)'
;MPLGIGVAIYTGVLLGAMPSRPFWNSPMLAFLFMLSALSSGTALIIFARAFITRGGLSEEKREEIHKSGYVLASTDTALIGLEVLAVFLFLMFAYLTVGDVRHAINVILPGGPLAAMFWYGVVLIGLVIPGLLELYFVVPGLIYKRKYTVSRYTEMAIALAVIFGGFMLRYVVVISGQITGPVGV
;
A
#
# COMPACT_ATOMS: atom_id res chain seq x y z
N MET A 1 15.15 -1.47 13.88
CA MET A 1 14.19 -2.32 13.11
C MET A 1 12.98 -2.76 13.93
N PRO A 2 13.12 -3.44 15.09
CA PRO A 2 11.95 -4.02 15.80
C PRO A 2 10.90 -2.99 16.25
N LEU A 3 11.36 -1.84 16.75
CA LEU A 3 10.46 -0.76 17.19
C LEU A 3 9.62 -0.18 16.05
N GLY A 4 10.20 0.00 14.85
CA GLY A 4 9.47 0.54 13.70
C GLY A 4 8.40 -0.41 13.19
N ILE A 5 8.70 -1.71 13.14
CA ILE A 5 7.73 -2.75 12.79
C ILE A 5 6.60 -2.80 13.84
N GLY A 6 6.96 -2.70 15.13
CA GLY A 6 5.99 -2.63 16.23
C GLY A 6 4.99 -1.48 16.06
N VAL A 7 5.47 -0.27 15.75
CA VAL A 7 4.60 0.90 15.50
C VAL A 7 3.70 0.70 14.27
N ALA A 8 4.24 0.12 13.20
CA ALA A 8 3.47 -0.14 11.98
C ALA A 8 2.32 -1.14 12.20
N ILE A 9 2.57 -2.20 12.97
CA ILE A 9 1.59 -3.24 13.30
C ILE A 9 0.57 -2.73 14.34
N TYR A 10 1.02 -1.93 15.32
CA TYR A 10 0.24 -1.51 16.48
C TYR A 10 -1.14 -0.94 16.10
N THR A 11 -1.19 -0.07 15.09
CA THR A 11 -2.45 0.55 14.65
C THR A 11 -3.46 -0.49 14.18
N GLY A 12 -3.02 -1.46 13.38
CA GLY A 12 -3.91 -2.49 12.87
C GLY A 12 -4.30 -3.52 13.94
N VAL A 13 -3.43 -3.79 14.92
CA VAL A 13 -3.77 -4.64 16.08
C VAL A 13 -4.82 -3.98 16.97
N LEU A 14 -4.69 -2.67 17.24
CA LEU A 14 -5.68 -1.95 18.04
C LEU A 14 -7.07 -1.96 17.41
N LEU A 15 -7.15 -1.74 16.09
CA LEU A 15 -8.41 -1.84 15.35
C LEU A 15 -8.93 -3.28 15.40
N GLY A 16 -8.06 -4.26 15.14
CA GLY A 16 -8.34 -5.70 15.23
C GLY A 16 -8.91 -6.17 16.56
N ALA A 17 -8.51 -5.52 17.65
CA ALA A 17 -8.87 -5.89 19.02
C ALA A 17 -10.22 -5.32 19.49
N MET A 18 -11.05 -4.73 18.61
CA MET A 18 -12.41 -4.25 18.94
C MET A 18 -13.50 -5.17 18.37
N PRO A 19 -14.00 -6.16 19.16
CA PRO A 19 -15.00 -7.13 18.69
C PRO A 19 -16.35 -6.50 18.29
N SER A 20 -16.69 -5.34 18.86
CA SER A 20 -17.95 -4.63 18.60
C SER A 20 -18.07 -4.03 17.19
N ARG A 21 -17.03 -4.16 16.38
CA ARG A 21 -16.91 -3.58 15.04
C ARG A 21 -16.50 -4.69 14.05
N PRO A 22 -17.46 -5.39 13.43
CA PRO A 22 -17.20 -6.57 12.61
C PRO A 22 -16.21 -6.35 11.45
N PHE A 23 -16.19 -5.14 10.85
CA PHE A 23 -15.21 -4.81 9.81
C PHE A 23 -13.77 -4.83 10.33
N TRP A 24 -13.55 -4.35 11.56
CA TRP A 24 -12.22 -4.31 12.15
C TRP A 24 -11.78 -5.66 12.71
N ASN A 25 -12.69 -6.59 12.97
CA ASN A 25 -12.39 -7.90 13.54
C ASN A 25 -11.77 -8.88 12.52
N SER A 26 -10.60 -8.52 11.98
CA SER A 26 -9.81 -9.35 11.08
C SER A 26 -8.32 -9.24 11.39
N PRO A 27 -7.61 -10.36 11.62
CA PRO A 27 -6.16 -10.37 11.78
C PRO A 27 -5.41 -9.83 10.55
N MET A 28 -6.03 -9.88 9.37
CA MET A 28 -5.43 -9.39 8.12
C MET A 28 -5.25 -7.86 8.10
N LEU A 29 -6.02 -7.12 8.90
CA LEU A 29 -5.87 -5.67 8.99
C LEU A 29 -4.53 -5.26 9.59
N ALA A 30 -4.04 -5.97 10.61
CA ALA A 30 -2.72 -5.72 11.18
C ALA A 30 -1.61 -5.85 10.11
N PHE A 31 -1.72 -6.88 9.28
CA PHE A 31 -0.76 -7.13 8.20
C PHE A 31 -0.88 -6.07 7.09
N LEU A 32 -2.09 -5.69 6.69
CA LEU A 32 -2.35 -4.63 5.72
C LEU A 32 -1.77 -3.27 6.15
N PHE A 33 -1.96 -2.88 7.41
CA PHE A 33 -1.40 -1.63 7.93
C PHE A 33 0.12 -1.64 7.96
N MET A 34 0.72 -2.78 8.30
CA MET A 34 2.17 -2.93 8.30
C MET A 34 2.75 -2.80 6.89
N LEU A 35 2.23 -3.56 5.93
CA LEU A 35 2.69 -3.50 4.54
C LEU A 35 2.49 -2.10 3.95
N SER A 36 1.31 -1.52 4.13
CA SER A 36 1.00 -0.15 3.70
C SER A 36 1.90 0.90 4.33
N ALA A 37 2.33 0.73 5.58
CA ALA A 37 3.30 1.62 6.22
C ALA A 37 4.69 1.49 5.60
N LEU A 38 5.12 0.27 5.28
CA LEU A 38 6.38 0.01 4.61
C LEU A 38 6.39 0.59 3.19
N SER A 39 5.36 0.33 2.37
CA SER A 39 5.30 0.85 0.99
C SER A 39 5.15 2.38 0.96
N SER A 40 4.31 2.96 1.82
CA SER A 40 4.24 4.43 1.91
C SER A 40 5.58 5.05 2.34
N GLY A 41 6.34 4.37 3.20
CA GLY A 41 7.68 4.78 3.62
C GLY A 41 8.71 4.70 2.51
N THR A 42 8.74 3.61 1.73
CA THR A 42 9.62 3.46 0.56
C THR A 42 9.30 4.50 -0.51
N ALA A 43 8.02 4.67 -0.83
CA ALA A 43 7.54 5.70 -1.75
C ALA A 43 7.94 7.12 -1.31
N LEU A 44 7.86 7.44 -0.01
CA LEU A 44 8.31 8.73 0.51
C LEU A 44 9.81 8.95 0.31
N ILE A 45 10.64 7.92 0.48
CA ILE A 45 12.08 8.00 0.22
C ILE A 45 12.33 8.20 -1.28
N ILE A 46 11.63 7.49 -2.17
CA ILE A 46 11.69 7.67 -3.64
C ILE A 46 11.31 9.10 -4.03
N PHE A 47 10.26 9.63 -3.43
CA PHE A 47 9.82 11.00 -3.67
C PHE A 47 10.85 12.03 -3.18
N ALA A 48 11.35 11.88 -1.95
CA ALA A 48 12.32 12.80 -1.36
C ALA A 48 13.65 12.82 -2.12
N ARG A 49 14.17 11.65 -2.55
CA ARG A 49 15.42 11.58 -3.32
C ARG A 49 15.33 12.37 -4.62
N ALA A 50 14.15 12.38 -5.26
CA ALA A 50 13.96 13.09 -6.51
C ALA A 50 14.33 14.58 -6.35
N PHE A 51 14.02 15.20 -5.22
CA PHE A 51 14.37 16.61 -4.94
C PHE A 51 15.86 16.84 -4.68
N ILE A 52 16.54 15.87 -4.08
CA ILE A 52 17.96 15.99 -3.68
C ILE A 52 18.89 15.88 -4.90
N THR A 53 18.56 15.07 -5.90
CA THR A 53 19.36 14.85 -7.12
C THR A 53 19.36 16.07 -8.08
N ARG A 54 18.85 17.23 -7.66
CA ARG A 54 18.73 18.46 -8.47
C ARG A 54 20.03 19.26 -8.57
N GLY A 55 20.97 19.10 -7.65
CA GLY A 55 22.30 19.73 -7.70
C GLY A 55 23.25 18.91 -8.56
N GLY A 56 24.08 19.54 -9.40
CA GLY A 56 25.02 18.85 -10.30
C GLY A 56 25.89 17.83 -9.56
N LEU A 57 25.58 16.54 -9.75
CA LEU A 57 26.28 15.41 -9.14
C LEU A 57 27.40 14.93 -10.08
N SER A 58 28.50 14.48 -9.50
CA SER A 58 29.55 13.76 -10.24
C SER A 58 29.01 12.45 -10.81
N GLU A 59 29.65 11.95 -11.88
CA GLU A 59 29.25 10.71 -12.55
C GLU A 59 29.28 9.48 -11.60
N GLU A 60 30.22 9.42 -10.66
CA GLU A 60 30.24 8.38 -9.59
C GLU A 60 28.99 8.41 -8.71
N LYS A 61 28.56 9.60 -8.26
CA LYS A 61 27.35 9.74 -7.44
C LYS A 61 26.09 9.41 -8.23
N ARG A 62 26.08 9.65 -9.54
CA ARG A 62 24.97 9.23 -10.42
C ARG A 62 24.85 7.71 -10.45
N GLU A 63 25.95 7.00 -10.63
CA GLU A 63 25.93 5.53 -10.70
C GLU A 63 25.48 4.89 -9.37
N GLU A 64 25.93 5.44 -8.24
CA GLU A 64 25.49 5.01 -6.91
C GLU A 64 23.99 5.25 -6.67
N ILE A 65 23.49 6.42 -7.07
CA ILE A 65 22.06 6.76 -7.00
C ILE A 65 21.22 5.86 -7.92
N HIS A 66 21.72 5.53 -9.11
CA HIS A 66 21.02 4.59 -10.01
C HIS A 66 20.91 3.20 -9.40
N LYS A 67 21.99 2.68 -8.79
CA LYS A 67 21.99 1.36 -8.15
C LYS A 67 21.08 1.33 -6.92
N SER A 68 21.19 2.34 -6.06
CA SER A 68 20.31 2.51 -4.90
C SER A 68 18.84 2.67 -5.33
N GLY A 69 18.61 3.39 -6.43
CA GLY A 69 17.28 3.63 -6.94
C GLY A 69 16.59 2.40 -7.49
N TYR A 70 17.34 1.51 -8.15
CA TYR A 70 16.84 0.20 -8.57
C TYR A 70 16.49 -0.69 -7.39
N VAL A 71 17.33 -0.75 -6.35
CA VAL A 71 17.03 -1.52 -5.13
C VAL A 71 15.74 -1.01 -4.48
N LEU A 72 15.59 0.30 -4.37
CA LEU A 72 14.42 0.92 -3.76
C LEU A 72 13.14 0.64 -4.57
N ALA A 73 13.19 0.81 -5.90
CA ALA A 73 12.07 0.48 -6.79
C ALA A 73 11.71 -1.02 -6.73
N SER A 74 12.70 -1.91 -6.76
CA SER A 74 12.44 -3.36 -6.65
C SER A 74 11.84 -3.76 -5.31
N THR A 75 12.20 -3.06 -4.24
CA THR A 75 11.62 -3.25 -2.90
C THR A 75 10.18 -2.75 -2.88
N ASP A 76 9.90 -1.57 -3.46
CA ASP A 76 8.54 -1.02 -3.54
C ASP A 76 7.62 -1.94 -4.34
N THR A 77 8.09 -2.47 -5.48
CA THR A 77 7.32 -3.43 -6.29
C THR A 77 6.99 -4.71 -5.51
N ALA A 78 7.94 -5.22 -4.72
CA ALA A 78 7.71 -6.38 -3.87
C ALA A 78 6.68 -6.08 -2.76
N LEU A 79 6.75 -4.89 -2.16
CA LEU A 79 5.79 -4.45 -1.14
C LEU A 79 4.38 -4.26 -1.73
N ILE A 80 4.24 -3.64 -2.90
CA ILE A 80 2.95 -3.52 -3.61
C ILE A 80 2.38 -4.91 -3.92
N GLY A 81 3.22 -5.86 -4.37
CA GLY A 81 2.80 -7.24 -4.59
C GLY A 81 2.29 -7.92 -3.32
N LEU A 82 2.97 -7.72 -2.19
CA LEU A 82 2.52 -8.21 -0.88
C LEU A 82 1.24 -7.52 -0.41
N GLU A 83 1.05 -6.23 -0.68
CA GLU A 83 -0.17 -5.51 -0.36
C GLU A 83 -1.36 -6.02 -1.16
N VAL A 84 -1.20 -6.25 -2.46
CA VAL A 84 -2.24 -6.85 -3.31
C VAL A 84 -2.64 -8.21 -2.75
N LEU A 85 -1.67 -9.04 -2.38
CA LEU A 85 -1.93 -10.33 -1.74
C LEU A 85 -2.67 -10.16 -0.41
N ALA A 86 -2.24 -9.23 0.44
CA ALA A 86 -2.88 -8.98 1.72
C ALA A 86 -4.33 -8.46 1.58
N VAL A 87 -4.58 -7.59 0.59
CA VAL A 87 -5.93 -7.10 0.27
C VAL A 87 -6.80 -8.26 -0.22
N PHE A 88 -6.27 -9.10 -1.11
CA PHE A 88 -6.96 -10.29 -1.58
C PHE A 88 -7.31 -11.24 -0.42
N LEU A 89 -6.35 -11.53 0.46
CA LEU A 89 -6.57 -12.38 1.63
C LEU A 89 -7.57 -11.78 2.61
N PHE A 90 -7.56 -10.46 2.81
CA PHE A 90 -8.56 -9.75 3.62
C PHE A 90 -9.97 -9.90 3.05
N LEU A 91 -10.14 -9.67 1.73
CA LEU A 91 -11.43 -9.86 1.05
C LEU A 91 -11.91 -11.32 1.12
N MET A 92 -11.00 -12.27 0.92
CA MET A 92 -11.29 -13.70 1.01
C MET A 92 -11.70 -14.11 2.42
N PHE A 93 -10.96 -13.67 3.45
CA PHE A 93 -11.29 -13.91 4.86
C PHE A 93 -12.69 -13.43 5.19
N ALA A 94 -13.03 -12.20 4.79
CA ALA A 94 -14.34 -11.62 5.05
C ALA A 94 -15.47 -12.29 4.26
N TYR A 95 -15.21 -12.80 3.05
CA TYR A 95 -16.19 -13.54 2.27
C TYR A 95 -16.47 -14.95 2.82
N LEU A 96 -15.44 -15.62 3.34
CA LEU A 96 -15.54 -16.96 3.94
C LEU A 96 -16.08 -16.93 5.37
N THR A 97 -15.95 -15.81 6.07
CA THR A 97 -16.49 -15.64 7.42
C THR A 97 -18.02 -15.49 7.36
N VAL A 98 -18.72 -16.20 8.23
CA VAL A 98 -20.19 -16.14 8.35
C VAL A 98 -20.58 -15.13 9.43
N GLY A 99 -21.70 -14.42 9.26
CA GLY A 99 -22.24 -13.47 10.23
C GLY A 99 -21.93 -12.00 9.91
N ASP A 100 -21.83 -11.17 10.96
CA ASP A 100 -21.78 -9.70 10.83
C ASP A 100 -20.57 -9.18 10.03
N VAL A 101 -19.46 -9.93 10.01
CA VAL A 101 -18.25 -9.61 9.23
C VAL A 101 -18.56 -9.61 7.72
N ARG A 102 -19.40 -10.54 7.25
CA ARG A 102 -19.81 -10.61 5.84
C ARG A 102 -20.69 -9.45 5.44
N HIS A 103 -21.56 -8.99 6.34
CA HIS A 103 -22.37 -7.79 6.08
C HIS A 103 -21.53 -6.52 6.12
N ALA A 104 -20.55 -6.45 7.01
CA ALA A 104 -19.66 -5.31 7.15
C ALA A 104 -18.82 -5.06 5.89
N ILE A 105 -18.38 -6.10 5.18
CA ILE A 105 -17.58 -5.90 3.97
C ILE A 105 -18.36 -5.35 2.78
N ASN A 106 -19.70 -5.46 2.78
CA ASN A 106 -20.54 -4.85 1.74
C ASN A 106 -20.36 -3.34 1.63
N VAL A 107 -19.82 -2.68 2.67
CA VAL A 107 -19.49 -1.24 2.66
C VAL A 107 -18.45 -0.89 1.59
N ILE A 108 -17.52 -1.80 1.29
CA ILE A 108 -16.44 -1.61 0.31
C ILE A 108 -16.64 -2.42 -0.98
N LEU A 109 -17.58 -3.36 -1.02
CA LEU A 109 -17.95 -4.10 -2.23
C LEU A 109 -18.81 -3.23 -3.17
N PRO A 110 -18.87 -3.54 -4.48
CA PRO A 110 -19.68 -2.77 -5.44
C PRO A 110 -21.13 -2.58 -4.95
N GLY A 111 -21.58 -1.32 -4.91
CA GLY A 111 -22.87 -0.91 -4.34
C GLY A 111 -22.80 -0.40 -2.89
N GLY A 112 -21.67 -0.58 -2.20
CA GLY A 112 -21.41 -0.01 -0.89
C GLY A 112 -21.02 1.48 -0.92
N PRO A 113 -21.26 2.22 0.17
CA PRO A 113 -20.97 3.66 0.23
C PRO A 113 -19.48 4.00 0.09
N LEU A 114 -18.56 3.11 0.45
CA LEU A 114 -17.12 3.30 0.31
C LEU A 114 -16.51 2.51 -0.86
N ALA A 115 -17.34 1.85 -1.67
CA ALA A 115 -16.88 1.00 -2.75
C ALA A 115 -16.01 1.76 -3.77
N ALA A 116 -16.44 2.96 -4.17
CA ALA A 116 -15.69 3.78 -5.11
C ALA A 116 -14.32 4.17 -4.54
N MET A 117 -14.27 4.55 -3.25
CA MET A 117 -13.03 4.93 -2.59
C MET A 117 -12.06 3.75 -2.45
N PHE A 118 -12.58 2.55 -2.16
CA PHE A 118 -11.79 1.34 -2.08
C PHE A 118 -11.27 0.92 -3.46
N TRP A 119 -12.15 0.71 -4.44
CA TRP A 119 -11.74 0.16 -5.74
C TRP A 119 -10.97 1.16 -6.60
N TYR A 120 -11.40 2.42 -6.67
CA TYR A 120 -10.67 3.42 -7.46
C TYR A 120 -9.50 4.02 -6.69
N GLY A 121 -9.68 4.37 -5.41
CA GLY A 121 -8.63 5.00 -4.61
C GLY A 121 -7.54 4.02 -4.19
N VAL A 122 -7.92 2.94 -3.51
CA VAL A 122 -6.95 1.96 -2.97
C VAL A 122 -6.47 1.02 -4.07
N VAL A 123 -7.37 0.30 -4.73
CA VAL A 123 -6.99 -0.77 -5.66
C VAL A 123 -6.44 -0.19 -6.96
N LEU A 124 -7.17 0.68 -7.65
CA LEU A 124 -6.72 1.18 -8.95
C LEU A 124 -5.54 2.15 -8.84
N ILE A 125 -5.71 3.26 -8.12
CA ILE A 125 -4.69 4.32 -8.01
C ILE A 125 -3.54 3.89 -7.09
N GLY A 126 -3.85 3.25 -5.96
CA GLY A 126 -2.86 2.89 -4.95
C GLY A 126 -2.04 1.64 -5.25
N LEU A 127 -2.57 0.68 -6.02
CA LEU A 127 -1.92 -0.62 -6.25
C LEU A 127 -1.73 -0.95 -7.73
N VAL A 128 -2.80 -0.95 -8.54
CA VAL A 128 -2.75 -1.43 -9.93
C VAL A 128 -1.92 -0.52 -10.82
N ILE A 129 -2.18 0.79 -10.81
CA ILE A 129 -1.43 1.76 -11.62
C ILE A 129 0.06 1.76 -11.24
N PRO A 130 0.46 2.01 -9.98
CA PRO A 130 1.87 2.00 -9.61
C PRO A 130 2.49 0.62 -9.82
N GLY A 131 1.81 -0.46 -9.46
CA GLY A 131 2.32 -1.83 -9.64
C GLY A 131 2.58 -2.19 -11.10
N LEU A 132 1.70 -1.83 -12.04
CA LEU A 132 1.92 -2.07 -13.47
C LEU A 132 3.09 -1.24 -14.02
N LEU A 133 3.18 0.04 -13.62
CA LEU A 133 4.26 0.91 -14.05
C LEU A 133 5.61 0.40 -13.53
N GLU A 134 5.68 0.07 -12.25
CA GLU A 134 6.91 -0.45 -11.66
C GLU A 134 7.30 -1.80 -12.23
N LEU A 135 6.36 -2.74 -12.41
CA LEU A 135 6.65 -4.00 -13.08
C LEU A 135 7.23 -3.76 -14.49
N TYR A 136 6.65 -2.83 -15.24
CA TYR A 136 7.16 -2.48 -16.57
C TYR A 136 8.61 -1.96 -16.55
N PHE A 137 8.99 -1.19 -15.52
CA PHE A 137 10.34 -0.61 -15.42
C PHE A 137 11.36 -1.54 -14.74
N VAL A 138 10.94 -2.33 -13.75
CA VAL A 138 11.81 -3.18 -12.92
C VAL A 138 12.06 -4.54 -13.58
N VAL A 139 11.05 -5.16 -14.20
CA VAL A 139 11.16 -6.51 -14.80
C VAL A 139 12.24 -6.59 -15.88
N PRO A 140 12.39 -5.62 -16.81
CA PRO A 140 13.48 -5.65 -17.79
C PRO A 140 14.87 -5.53 -17.16
N GLY A 141 14.99 -4.83 -16.03
CA GLY A 141 16.23 -4.76 -15.25
C GLY A 141 16.58 -6.10 -14.59
N LEU A 142 15.57 -6.81 -14.09
CA LEU A 142 15.73 -8.10 -13.42
C LEU A 142 16.04 -9.24 -14.41
N ILE A 143 15.33 -9.29 -15.54
CA ILE A 143 15.43 -10.38 -16.53
C ILE A 143 16.53 -10.12 -17.56
N TYR A 144 16.65 -8.89 -18.07
CA TYR A 144 17.54 -8.57 -19.19
C TYR A 144 18.76 -7.74 -18.80
N LYS A 145 18.99 -7.48 -17.50
CA LYS A 145 20.06 -6.61 -16.96
C LYS A 145 20.15 -5.24 -17.66
N ARG A 146 19.03 -4.72 -18.18
CA ARG A 146 18.99 -3.39 -18.79
C ARG A 146 19.14 -2.30 -17.73
N LYS A 147 19.76 -1.19 -18.11
CA LYS A 147 19.86 0.00 -17.25
C LYS A 147 18.46 0.50 -16.91
N TYR A 148 18.14 0.55 -15.62
CA TYR A 148 16.92 1.15 -15.11
C TYR A 148 16.94 2.65 -15.42
N THR A 149 16.08 3.07 -16.35
CA THR A 149 15.97 4.45 -16.82
C THR A 149 14.52 4.88 -16.73
N VAL A 150 14.15 5.43 -15.59
CA VAL A 150 12.81 6.00 -15.37
C VAL A 150 12.95 7.51 -15.30
N SER A 151 12.05 8.22 -15.97
CA SER A 151 11.98 9.67 -15.85
C SER A 151 11.65 10.05 -14.41
N ARG A 152 12.38 11.02 -13.86
CA ARG A 152 12.18 11.51 -12.49
C ARG A 152 10.71 11.86 -12.19
N TYR A 153 10.02 12.47 -13.16
CA TYR A 153 8.62 12.84 -13.00
C TYR A 153 7.70 11.62 -12.86
N THR A 154 8.02 10.53 -13.57
CA THR A 154 7.29 9.27 -13.48
C THR A 154 7.52 8.60 -12.13
N GLU A 155 8.75 8.56 -11.61
CA GLU A 155 9.01 8.04 -10.26
C GLU A 155 8.27 8.83 -9.18
N MET A 156 8.25 10.17 -9.30
CA MET A 156 7.51 11.03 -8.37
C MET A 156 6.00 10.79 -8.45
N ALA A 157 5.45 10.60 -9.65
CA ALA A 157 4.04 10.31 -9.84
C ALA A 157 3.64 8.95 -9.25
N ILE A 158 4.46 7.91 -9.45
CA ILE A 158 4.27 6.58 -8.86
C ILE A 158 4.30 6.68 -7.33
N ALA A 159 5.33 7.32 -6.76
CA ALA A 159 5.44 7.48 -5.32
C ALA A 159 4.25 8.23 -4.70
N LEU A 160 3.77 9.29 -5.35
CA LEU A 160 2.57 10.02 -4.90
C LEU A 160 1.31 9.16 -4.98
N ALA A 161 1.16 8.33 -6.02
CA ALA A 161 0.04 7.41 -6.15
C ALA A 161 0.03 6.35 -5.04
N VAL A 162 1.20 5.79 -4.70
CA VAL A 162 1.36 4.83 -3.59
C VAL A 162 1.03 5.48 -2.24
N ILE A 163 1.56 6.68 -1.96
CA ILE A 163 1.26 7.42 -0.73
C ILE A 163 -0.24 7.74 -0.63
N PHE A 164 -0.85 8.18 -1.73
CA PHE A 164 -2.28 8.43 -1.80
C PHE A 164 -3.09 7.15 -1.57
N GLY A 165 -2.70 6.04 -2.19
CA GLY A 165 -3.28 4.71 -1.98
C GLY A 165 -3.24 4.27 -0.52
N GLY A 166 -2.08 4.42 0.12
CA GLY A 166 -1.90 4.13 1.54
C GLY A 166 -2.76 5.03 2.45
N PHE A 167 -2.92 6.30 2.11
CA PHE A 167 -3.85 7.19 2.83
C PHE A 167 -5.30 6.72 2.65
N MET A 168 -5.73 6.44 1.41
CA MET A 168 -7.07 5.97 1.10
C MET A 168 -7.38 4.64 1.79
N LEU A 169 -6.42 3.70 1.87
CA LEU A 169 -6.58 2.43 2.57
C LEU A 169 -6.92 2.68 4.04
N ARG A 170 -6.13 3.51 4.72
CA ARG A 170 -6.32 3.83 6.15
C ARG A 170 -7.66 4.52 6.37
N TYR A 171 -8.01 5.48 5.50
CA TYR A 171 -9.29 6.18 5.55
C TYR A 171 -10.47 5.20 5.40
N VAL A 172 -10.46 4.39 4.34
CA VAL A 172 -11.54 3.43 4.07
C VAL A 172 -11.69 2.43 5.22
N VAL A 173 -10.59 1.89 5.75
CA VAL A 173 -10.68 0.93 6.87
C VAL A 173 -11.28 1.56 8.12
N VAL A 174 -10.83 2.76 8.49
CA VAL A 174 -11.32 3.44 9.69
C VAL A 174 -12.80 3.81 9.53
N ILE A 175 -13.18 4.44 8.42
CA ILE A 175 -14.59 4.82 8.20
C ILE A 175 -15.49 3.60 8.03
N SER A 176 -15.02 2.53 7.38
CA SER A 176 -15.80 1.29 7.25
C SER A 176 -16.18 0.74 8.61
N GLY A 177 -15.24 0.64 9.55
CA GLY A 177 -15.57 0.17 10.90
C GLY A 177 -16.52 1.12 11.65
N GLN A 178 -16.40 2.44 11.46
CA GLN A 178 -17.32 3.42 12.04
C GLN A 178 -18.76 3.26 11.52
N ILE A 179 -18.93 2.99 10.22
CA ILE A 179 -20.23 2.74 9.60
C ILE A 179 -20.81 1.41 10.09
N THR A 180 -19.97 0.38 10.21
CA THR A 180 -20.41 -0.97 10.57
C THR A 180 -20.50 -1.18 12.08
N GLY A 181 -20.89 -0.19 12.88
CA GLY A 181 -21.17 -0.45 14.30
C GLY A 181 -22.01 0.61 15.01
N PRO A 182 -22.55 0.28 16.21
CA PRO A 182 -22.45 -0.99 16.93
C PRO A 182 -23.56 -1.98 16.58
N VAL A 183 -23.20 -3.26 16.48
CA VAL A 183 -24.14 -4.39 16.59
C VAL A 183 -24.28 -4.68 18.08
N GLY A 184 -25.44 -4.38 18.67
CA GLY A 184 -25.69 -4.48 20.10
C GLY A 184 -25.98 -3.15 20.78
N VAL A 185 -27.19 -2.62 20.53
CA VAL A 185 -28.11 -2.11 21.55
C VAL A 185 -29.43 -2.83 21.38
#